data_AF-A0A8J7FR02-F1
#
_entry.id   AF-A0A8J7FR02-F1
#
_cell.length_a   1.000
_cell.length_b   1.000
_cell.length_c   1.000
_cell.angle_alpha   90.00
_cell.angle_beta   90.00
_cell.angle_gamma   90.00
#
_symmetry.space_group_name_H-M   'P 1'
#
loop_
_entity.id
_entity.type
_entity.pdbx_description
1 polymer ?
#
loop_
_entity_poly.entity_id
_entity_poly.type
_entity_poly.pdbx_seq_one_letter_code
_entity_poly.pdbx_strand_id
1 'polypeptide(L)'
;MHPRLLPKLTALLLLAAPLLHAAETKPAEQVMQALADAEEQLDEGLKRFGYLSGLALGCVDKSQRTQFEREVMDVNAGIVRALGTDRAFLYAASFGYGSHMQIKLDECKTVLTRYDERIAKFRKGQQEGLK
;
A
#
# COMPACT_ATOMS: atom_id res chain seq x y z
N MET A 1 -16.69 29.28 -83.50
CA MET A 1 -15.33 28.89 -83.11
C MET A 1 -15.38 28.32 -81.70
N HIS A 2 -15.08 27.03 -81.53
CA HIS A 2 -14.75 26.35 -80.26
C HIS A 2 -13.23 26.06 -80.30
N PRO A 3 -12.50 25.62 -79.23
CA PRO A 3 -12.97 25.05 -77.95
C PRO A 3 -12.07 25.38 -76.70
N ARG A 4 -12.33 24.68 -75.57
CA ARG A 4 -11.40 24.22 -74.49
C ARG A 4 -11.16 25.18 -73.30
N LEU A 5 -11.10 24.76 -72.02
CA LEU A 5 -11.20 23.45 -71.36
C LEU A 5 -11.41 23.66 -69.83
N LEU A 6 -12.28 22.82 -69.26
CA LEU A 6 -12.31 22.18 -67.92
C LEU A 6 -12.53 22.95 -66.57
N PRO A 7 -13.21 22.26 -65.61
CA PRO A 7 -13.75 22.76 -64.34
C PRO A 7 -12.89 22.35 -63.13
N LYS A 8 -13.29 22.81 -61.93
CA LYS A 8 -13.50 21.94 -60.76
C LYS A 8 -14.12 22.74 -59.61
N LEU A 9 -15.43 22.56 -59.44
CA LEU A 9 -16.07 22.64 -58.14
C LEU A 9 -15.44 21.56 -57.23
N THR A 10 -14.87 21.97 -56.11
CA THR A 10 -14.64 21.14 -54.93
C THR A 10 -15.11 21.99 -53.76
N ALA A 11 -16.34 21.80 -53.31
CA ALA A 11 -16.80 20.74 -52.39
C ALA A 11 -17.02 21.37 -51.01
N LEU A 12 -18.30 21.42 -50.69
CA LEU A 12 -19.00 21.94 -49.54
C LEU A 12 -18.81 21.00 -48.32
N LEU A 13 -18.56 21.59 -47.14
CA LEU A 13 -18.97 21.17 -45.78
C LEU A 13 -18.56 19.80 -45.17
N LEU A 14 -18.50 19.82 -43.82
CA LEU A 14 -18.48 18.71 -42.83
C LEU A 14 -17.07 18.12 -42.61
N LEU A 15 -16.53 17.92 -41.40
CA LEU A 15 -17.04 17.72 -40.04
C LEU A 15 -15.99 18.31 -39.07
N ALA A 16 -16.35 19.08 -38.04
CA ALA A 16 -16.67 18.56 -36.70
C ALA A 16 -15.75 17.40 -36.26
N ALA A 17 -14.92 17.69 -35.24
CA ALA A 17 -14.02 16.76 -34.59
C ALA A 17 -14.71 15.42 -34.21
N PRO A 18 -13.91 14.36 -34.06
CA PRO A 18 -13.60 14.06 -32.67
C PRO A 18 -12.09 14.02 -32.45
N LEU A 19 -11.67 14.83 -31.47
CA LEU A 19 -10.71 14.39 -30.47
C LEU A 19 -11.27 13.09 -29.87
N LEU A 20 -11.09 11.97 -30.56
CA LEU A 20 -11.13 10.67 -29.92
C LEU A 20 -9.94 10.70 -28.96
N HIS A 21 -10.22 11.09 -27.72
CA HIS A 21 -9.39 10.73 -26.59
C HIS A 21 -9.27 9.22 -26.66
N ALA A 22 -8.11 8.74 -27.13
CA ALA A 22 -7.64 7.43 -26.76
C ALA A 22 -7.61 7.44 -25.24
N ALA A 23 -8.64 6.88 -24.60
CA ALA A 23 -8.49 6.40 -23.24
C ALA A 23 -7.31 5.41 -23.32
N GLU A 24 -6.16 5.79 -22.78
CA GLU A 24 -5.01 4.91 -22.63
C GLU A 24 -5.42 3.78 -21.67
N THR A 25 -6.07 2.74 -22.20
CA THR A 25 -6.08 1.44 -21.56
C THR A 25 -4.63 1.00 -21.47
N LYS A 26 -4.05 1.11 -20.27
CA LYS A 26 -2.73 0.56 -19.98
C LYS A 26 -2.71 -0.90 -20.47
N PRO A 27 -1.67 -1.32 -21.21
CA PRO A 27 -1.48 -2.72 -21.57
C PRO A 27 -1.71 -3.63 -20.35
N ALA A 28 -2.40 -4.75 -20.55
CA ALA A 28 -2.73 -5.68 -19.46
C ALA A 28 -1.50 -6.12 -18.65
N GLU A 29 -0.34 -6.20 -19.29
CA GLU A 29 0.96 -6.48 -18.68
C GLU A 29 1.39 -5.40 -17.67
N GLN A 30 1.16 -4.11 -17.98
CA GLN A 30 1.45 -3.01 -17.06
C GLN A 30 0.52 -2.99 -15.84
N VAL A 31 -0.74 -3.42 -16.02
CA VAL A 31 -1.68 -3.56 -14.90
C VAL A 31 -1.29 -4.72 -14.00
N MET A 32 -0.90 -5.86 -14.58
CA MET A 32 -0.44 -7.02 -13.83
C MET A 32 0.83 -6.72 -13.03
N GLN A 33 1.80 -6.03 -13.64
CA GLN A 33 3.01 -5.61 -12.93
C GLN A 33 2.68 -4.66 -11.77
N ALA A 34 1.80 -3.67 -11.97
CA ALA A 34 1.43 -2.74 -10.91
C ALA A 34 0.73 -3.44 -9.73
N LEU A 35 -0.05 -4.50 -9.99
CA LEU A 35 -0.65 -5.32 -8.95
C LEU A 35 0.42 -6.11 -8.19
N ALA A 36 1.35 -6.76 -8.88
CA ALA A 36 2.45 -7.49 -8.26
C ALA A 36 3.32 -6.57 -7.39
N ASP A 37 3.67 -5.39 -7.89
CA ASP A 37 4.43 -4.37 -7.14
C ASP A 37 3.67 -3.91 -5.89
N ALA A 38 2.34 -3.78 -5.98
CA ALA A 38 1.50 -3.40 -4.84
C ALA A 38 1.44 -4.51 -3.77
N GLU A 39 1.37 -5.78 -4.18
CA GLU A 39 1.41 -6.91 -3.25
C GLU A 39 2.78 -7.02 -2.56
N GLU A 40 3.87 -6.83 -3.28
CA GLU A 40 5.22 -6.82 -2.70
C GLU A 40 5.39 -5.67 -1.70
N GLN A 41 4.94 -4.46 -2.05
CA GLN A 41 4.97 -3.31 -1.15
C GLN A 41 4.14 -3.54 0.12
N LEU A 42 3.00 -4.20 -0.01
CA LEU A 42 2.16 -4.57 1.12
C LEU A 42 2.91 -5.56 2.04
N ASP A 43 3.47 -6.62 1.47
CA ASP A 43 4.19 -7.66 2.22
C ASP A 43 5.43 -7.08 2.93
N GLU A 44 6.21 -6.23 2.26
CA GLU A 44 7.33 -5.50 2.87
C GLU A 44 6.85 -4.55 3.98
N GLY A 45 5.70 -3.91 3.78
CA GLY A 45 5.05 -3.09 4.81
C GLY A 45 4.66 -3.89 6.06
N LEU A 46 4.20 -5.12 5.89
CA LEU A 46 3.83 -6.02 6.99
C LEU A 46 5.08 -6.54 7.72
N LYS A 47 6.12 -6.92 7.00
CA LYS A 47 7.40 -7.34 7.60
C LYS A 47 8.01 -6.22 8.45
N ARG A 48 8.10 -5.01 7.90
CA ARG A 48 8.62 -3.83 8.62
C ARG A 48 7.78 -3.50 9.85
N PHE A 49 6.45 -3.64 9.76
CA PHE A 49 5.57 -3.38 10.89
C PHE A 49 5.73 -4.45 11.98
N GLY A 50 5.81 -5.73 11.62
CA GLY A 50 6.08 -6.82 12.55
C GLY A 50 7.41 -6.58 13.27
N TYR A 51 8.48 -6.36 12.52
CA TYR A 51 9.80 -6.06 13.06
C TYR A 51 9.78 -4.89 14.05
N LEU A 52 9.19 -3.76 13.67
CA LEU A 52 9.06 -2.59 14.54
C LEU A 52 8.26 -2.90 15.82
N SER A 53 7.20 -3.69 15.73
CA SER A 53 6.41 -4.12 16.89
C SER A 53 7.25 -4.98 17.84
N GLY A 54 8.07 -5.87 17.29
CA GLY A 54 8.99 -6.70 18.07
C GLY A 54 10.07 -5.86 18.76
N LEU A 55 10.63 -4.88 18.05
CA LEU A 55 11.58 -3.94 18.64
C LEU A 55 10.96 -3.14 19.79
N ALA A 56 9.75 -2.63 19.59
CA ALA A 56 9.04 -1.84 20.60
C ALA A 56 8.75 -2.66 21.88
N LEU A 57 8.49 -3.97 21.77
CA LEU A 57 8.36 -4.85 22.95
C LEU A 57 9.61 -4.86 23.85
N GLY A 58 10.80 -4.69 23.26
CA GLY A 58 12.06 -4.56 24.00
C GLY A 58 12.23 -3.22 24.71
N CYS A 59 11.44 -2.21 24.34
CA CYS A 59 11.55 -0.83 24.81
C CYS A 59 10.44 -0.40 25.78
N VAL A 60 9.33 -1.13 25.86
CA VAL A 60 8.25 -0.83 26.80
C VAL A 60 8.63 -1.20 28.24
N ASP A 61 8.09 -0.45 29.20
CA ASP A 61 8.26 -0.77 30.62
C ASP A 61 7.60 -2.10 30.98
N LYS A 62 8.14 -2.77 32.00
CA LYS A 62 7.60 -4.05 32.49
C LYS A 62 6.12 -3.98 32.86
N SER A 63 5.66 -2.84 33.39
CA SER A 63 4.26 -2.60 33.76
C SER A 63 3.34 -2.46 32.54
N GLN A 64 3.86 -2.07 31.38
CA GLN A 64 3.12 -1.86 30.14
C GLN A 64 3.11 -3.10 29.24
N ARG A 65 4.03 -4.04 29.48
CA ARG A 65 4.29 -5.19 28.60
C ARG A 65 3.05 -5.99 28.24
N THR A 66 2.23 -6.38 29.21
CA THR A 66 1.01 -7.18 28.94
C THR A 66 -0.01 -6.42 28.09
N GLN A 67 -0.11 -5.09 28.26
CA GLN A 67 -0.98 -4.27 27.42
C GLN A 67 -0.45 -4.20 25.98
N PHE A 68 0.85 -4.02 25.83
CA PHE A 68 1.51 -3.99 24.53
C PHE A 68 1.38 -5.33 23.78
N GLU A 69 1.60 -6.46 24.47
CA GLU A 69 1.45 -7.80 23.88
C GLU A 69 0.02 -8.03 23.37
N ARG A 70 -1.01 -7.58 24.11
CA ARG A 70 -2.40 -7.62 23.64
C ARG A 70 -2.62 -6.76 22.39
N GLU A 71 -2.07 -5.55 22.37
CA GLU A 71 -2.20 -4.66 21.20
C GLU A 71 -1.59 -5.29 19.94
N VAL A 72 -0.42 -5.91 20.05
CA VAL A 72 0.22 -6.63 18.94
C VAL A 72 -0.60 -7.83 18.47
N MET A 73 -1.23 -8.57 19.41
CA MET A 73 -2.14 -9.66 19.05
C MET A 73 -3.39 -9.15 18.32
N ASP A 74 -3.93 -8.00 18.75
CA ASP A 74 -5.07 -7.36 18.08
C ASP A 74 -4.71 -6.85 16.68
N VAL A 75 -3.48 -6.35 16.49
CA VAL A 75 -2.94 -6.02 15.16
C VAL A 75 -2.90 -7.26 14.27
N ASN A 76 -2.31 -8.35 14.76
CA ASN A 76 -2.23 -9.59 14.00
C ASN A 76 -3.62 -10.12 13.62
N ALA A 77 -4.58 -10.13 14.57
CA ALA A 77 -5.96 -10.50 14.29
C ALA A 77 -6.63 -9.56 13.28
N GLY A 78 -6.31 -8.26 13.33
CA GLY A 78 -6.71 -7.28 12.34
C GLY A 78 -6.20 -7.58 10.94
N ILE A 79 -4.94 -7.98 10.82
CA ILE A 79 -4.32 -8.38 9.55
C ILE A 79 -4.97 -9.66 9.02
N VAL A 80 -5.23 -10.66 9.88
CA VAL A 80 -5.95 -11.89 9.48
C VAL A 80 -7.29 -11.55 8.83
N ARG A 81 -8.09 -10.67 9.47
CA ARG A 81 -9.42 -10.31 8.96
C ARG A 81 -9.36 -9.55 7.63
N ALA A 82 -8.38 -8.68 7.44
CA ALA A 82 -8.29 -7.80 6.28
C ALA A 82 -7.56 -8.45 5.09
N LEU A 83 -6.52 -9.23 5.36
CA LEU A 83 -5.50 -9.64 4.38
C LEU A 83 -5.24 -11.15 4.37
N GLY A 84 -5.86 -11.92 5.27
CA GLY A 84 -5.69 -13.36 5.39
C GLY A 84 -4.52 -13.79 6.26
N THR A 85 -4.44 -15.11 6.51
CA THR A 85 -3.48 -15.70 7.46
C THR A 85 -2.04 -15.63 6.98
N ASP A 86 -1.76 -15.78 5.68
CA ASP A 86 -0.38 -15.78 5.15
C ASP A 86 0.31 -14.43 5.42
N ARG A 87 -0.41 -13.34 5.19
CA ARG A 87 0.06 -11.98 5.46
C ARG A 87 0.15 -11.67 6.95
N ALA A 88 -0.76 -12.21 7.75
CA ALA A 88 -0.63 -12.14 9.21
C ALA A 88 0.61 -12.90 9.71
N PHE A 89 0.92 -14.05 9.11
CA PHE A 89 2.11 -14.82 9.41
C PHE A 89 3.40 -14.03 9.09
N LEU A 90 3.46 -13.30 7.96
CA LEU A 90 4.60 -12.42 7.64
C LEU A 90 4.85 -11.38 8.74
N TYR A 91 3.78 -10.75 9.24
CA TYR A 91 3.86 -9.82 10.37
C TYR A 91 4.36 -10.53 11.64
N ALA A 92 3.74 -11.65 12.01
CA ALA A 92 4.06 -12.39 13.24
C ALA A 92 5.50 -12.94 13.25
N ALA A 93 5.97 -13.47 12.12
CA ALA A 93 7.35 -13.94 11.98
C ALA A 93 8.35 -12.79 12.15
N SER A 94 8.06 -11.63 11.55
CA SER A 94 8.92 -10.45 11.66
C SER A 94 8.88 -9.84 13.07
N PHE A 95 7.74 -9.89 13.76
CA PHE A 95 7.61 -9.55 15.18
C PHE A 95 8.49 -10.46 16.04
N GLY A 96 8.41 -11.78 15.83
CA GLY A 96 9.26 -12.73 16.52
C GLY A 96 10.74 -12.45 16.29
N TYR A 97 11.15 -12.10 15.07
CA TYR A 97 12.54 -11.68 14.83
C TYR A 97 12.91 -10.40 15.59
N GLY A 98 12.09 -9.36 15.49
CA GLY A 98 12.32 -8.07 16.16
C GLY A 98 12.40 -8.16 17.68
N SER A 99 11.61 -9.04 18.31
CA SER A 99 11.58 -9.19 19.77
C SER A 99 12.84 -9.84 20.36
N HIS A 100 13.69 -10.44 19.52
CA HIS A 100 14.97 -11.03 19.92
C HIS A 100 16.17 -10.11 19.64
N MET A 101 15.95 -8.97 18.98
CA MET A 101 17.01 -8.02 18.70
C MET A 101 17.38 -7.24 19.97
N GLN A 102 18.69 -7.09 20.20
CA GLN A 102 19.19 -6.23 21.26
C GLN A 102 19.23 -4.80 20.75
N ILE A 103 18.38 -3.94 21.31
CA ILE A 103 18.31 -2.51 21.02
C ILE A 103 18.99 -1.77 22.15
N LYS A 104 19.73 -0.72 21.82
CA LYS A 104 20.29 0.17 22.84
C LYS A 104 19.19 1.07 23.41
N LEU A 105 19.27 1.38 24.71
CA LEU A 105 18.25 2.18 25.39
C LEU A 105 18.06 3.59 24.79
N ASP A 106 19.11 4.17 24.21
CA ASP A 106 19.07 5.48 23.53
C ASP A 106 18.22 5.46 22.24
N GLU A 107 18.08 4.30 21.60
CA GLU A 107 17.26 4.12 20.39
C GLU A 107 15.78 3.91 20.72
N CYS A 108 15.44 3.53 21.97
CA CYS A 108 14.08 3.16 22.35
C CYS A 108 13.05 4.29 22.17
N LYS A 109 13.44 5.55 22.42
CA LYS A 109 12.54 6.69 22.17
C LYS A 109 12.09 6.75 20.72
N THR A 110 13.01 6.54 19.78
CA THR A 110 12.73 6.57 18.34
C THR A 110 11.88 5.37 17.93
N VAL A 111 12.19 4.18 18.46
CA VAL A 111 11.42 2.95 18.18
C VAL A 111 9.97 3.12 18.63
N LEU A 112 9.73 3.56 19.87
CA LEU A 112 8.39 3.74 20.41
C LEU A 112 7.61 4.81 19.63
N THR A 113 8.24 5.94 19.30
CA THR A 113 7.59 6.99 18.48
C THR A 113 7.15 6.46 17.11
N ARG A 114 8.03 5.72 16.42
CA ARG A 114 7.71 5.13 15.11
C ARG A 114 6.61 4.08 15.21
N TYR A 115 6.61 3.30 16.29
CA TYR A 115 5.58 2.32 16.56
C TYR A 115 4.22 3.01 16.75
N ASP A 116 4.16 4.05 17.59
CA ASP A 116 2.94 4.84 17.86
C ASP A 116 2.37 5.47 16.57
N GLU A 117 3.22 6.02 15.72
CA GLU A 117 2.81 6.55 14.42
C GLU A 117 2.24 5.45 13.50
N ARG A 118 2.85 4.27 13.51
CA ARG A 118 2.44 3.15 12.65
C ARG A 118 1.12 2.54 13.12
N ILE A 119 0.95 2.33 14.43
CA ILE A 119 -0.29 1.77 14.99
C ILE A 119 -1.46 2.73 14.80
N ALA A 120 -1.24 4.04 14.92
CA ALA A 120 -2.27 5.04 14.64
C ALA A 120 -2.76 4.96 13.18
N LYS A 121 -1.84 4.83 12.23
CA LYS A 121 -2.18 4.64 10.80
C LYS A 121 -2.94 3.33 10.56
N PHE A 122 -2.51 2.23 11.19
CA PHE A 122 -3.19 0.94 11.07
C PHE A 122 -4.64 1.01 11.58
N ARG A 123 -4.86 1.59 12.77
CA ARG A 123 -6.20 1.75 13.35
C ARG A 123 -7.11 2.61 12.49
N LYS A 124 -6.57 3.71 11.93
CA LYS A 124 -7.33 4.56 11.00
C LYS A 124 -7.78 3.77 9.76
N GLY A 125 -6.87 3.00 9.15
CA GLY A 125 -7.21 2.16 7.99
C GLY A 125 -8.27 1.11 8.30
N GLN A 126 -8.25 0.51 9.50
CA GLN A 126 -9.30 -0.42 9.92
C GLN A 126 -10.68 0.25 10.03
N GLN A 127 -10.75 1.48 10.54
CA GLN A 127 -12.00 2.23 10.66
C GLN A 127 -12.57 2.64 9.29
N GLU A 128 -11.69 2.92 8.33
CA GLU A 128 -12.09 3.26 6.96
C GLU A 128 -12.61 2.06 6.18
N GLY A 129 -12.06 0.85 6.40
CA GLY A 129 -12.55 -0.39 5.79
C GLY A 129 -13.84 -0.96 6.39
N LEU A 130 -14.35 -0.37 7.48
CA LEU A 130 -15.60 -0.73 8.17
C LEU A 130 -16.78 0.21 7.81
N LYS A 131 -16.55 1.25 7.01
CA LYS A 131 -17.57 2.15 6.47
C LYS A 131 -17.95 1.75 5.05
#